data_AF-A0A1I8GU68-F1
#
_entry.id   AF-A0A1I8GU68-F1
#
_cell.length_a   1.000
_cell.length_b   1.000
_cell.length_c   1.000
_cell.angle_alpha   90.00
_cell.angle_beta   90.00
_cell.angle_gamma   90.00
#
_symmetry.space_group_name_H-M   'P 1'
#
loop_
_entity.id
_entity.type
_entity.pdbx_description
1 polymer ?
#
loop_
_entity_poly.entity_id
_entity_poly.type
_entity_poly.pdbx_seq_one_letter_code
_entity_poly.pdbx_strand_id
1 'polypeptide(L)'
;MAVTVLESVLLVQPIKIALVILFYALIFGKVSEDEDEMMQELEKRGVPKIHEVLPLRDASNLQAMRQFLRSLAVPTAPKPHVLQQMRKLRLREKQLDAMIRDAIFYLIFLTILVLTAYTNTDSRAYLQNSSLQGMLLEASHLAESRLSKGAIYSIDQVKTAPDFWQYLNNTVVPALYPMACYNGKACGMLASN
;
A
#
# COMPACT_ATOMS: atom_id res chain seq x y z
N MET A 1 -3.61 3.50 9.52
CA MET A 1 -3.28 2.15 9.01
C MET A 1 -3.37 2.04 7.49
N ALA A 2 -4.43 2.54 6.83
CA ALA A 2 -4.53 2.46 5.37
C ALA A 2 -3.39 3.19 4.63
N VAL A 3 -3.01 4.39 5.10
CA VAL A 3 -1.90 5.17 4.54
C VAL A 3 -0.56 4.43 4.68
N THR A 4 -0.28 3.85 5.85
CA THR A 4 0.93 3.06 6.11
C THR A 4 0.98 1.76 5.28
N VAL A 5 -0.18 1.16 4.99
CA VAL A 5 -0.26 -0.02 4.10
C VAL A 5 -0.03 0.40 2.64
N LEU A 6 -0.61 1.51 2.19
CA LEU A 6 -0.39 2.07 0.86
C LEU A 6 1.07 2.43 0.62
N GLU A 7 1.71 3.10 1.58
CA GLU A 7 3.14 3.40 1.56
C GLU A 7 3.98 2.11 1.50
N SER A 8 3.65 1.12 2.34
CA SER A 8 4.39 -0.15 2.36
C SER A 8 4.24 -0.96 1.07
N VAL A 9 3.06 -0.93 0.43
CA VAL A 9 2.79 -1.70 -0.79
C VAL A 9 3.31 -0.97 -2.04
N LEU A 10 3.09 0.33 -2.17
CA LEU A 10 3.47 1.08 -3.37
C LEU A 10 4.94 1.54 -3.37
N LEU A 11 5.54 1.80 -2.21
CA LEU A 11 6.93 2.30 -2.14
C LEU A 11 7.88 1.22 -1.64
N VAL A 12 7.59 0.58 -0.50
CA VAL A 12 8.56 -0.30 0.15
C VAL A 12 8.73 -1.65 -0.59
N GLN A 13 7.66 -2.24 -1.12
CA GLN A 13 7.73 -3.49 -1.86
C GLN A 13 8.54 -3.39 -3.18
N PRO A 14 8.29 -2.43 -4.08
CA PRO A 14 9.09 -2.32 -5.31
C PRO A 14 10.56 -1.95 -5.04
N ILE A 15 10.84 -1.12 -4.02
CA ILE A 15 12.22 -0.83 -3.59
C ILE A 15 12.91 -2.10 -3.08
N LYS A 16 12.23 -2.93 -2.28
CA LYS A 16 12.76 -4.22 -1.81
C LYS A 16 13.06 -5.17 -2.98
N ILE A 17 12.15 -5.28 -3.93
CA ILE A 17 12.33 -6.13 -5.11
C ILE A 17 13.51 -5.62 -5.96
N ALA A 18 13.62 -4.30 -6.17
CA ALA A 18 14.76 -3.71 -6.87
C ALA A 18 16.10 -3.96 -6.17
N LEU A 19 16.13 -3.85 -4.83
CA LEU A 19 17.31 -4.19 -4.03
C LEU A 19 17.68 -5.68 -4.12
N VAL A 20 16.68 -6.57 -4.10
CA VAL A 20 16.91 -8.01 -4.26
C VAL A 20 17.42 -8.32 -5.66
N ILE A 21 16.88 -7.70 -6.72
CA ILE A 21 17.39 -7.85 -8.08
C ILE A 21 18.82 -7.31 -8.20
N LEU A 22 19.13 -6.17 -7.59
CA LEU A 22 20.48 -5.61 -7.59
C LEU A 22 21.47 -6.52 -6.83
N PHE A 23 21.05 -7.04 -5.67
CA PHE A 23 21.86 -7.96 -4.87
C PHE A 23 22.06 -9.30 -5.57
N TYR A 24 21.01 -9.82 -6.22
CA TYR A 24 21.06 -10.98 -7.09
C TYR A 24 21.97 -10.72 -8.28
N ALA A 25 21.87 -9.57 -8.96
CA ALA A 25 22.75 -9.20 -10.05
C ALA A 25 24.20 -8.96 -9.61
N LEU A 26 24.48 -8.69 -8.33
CA LEU A 26 25.84 -8.61 -7.81
C LEU A 26 26.42 -9.99 -7.46
N ILE A 27 25.59 -10.89 -6.94
CA ILE A 27 26.00 -12.26 -6.56
C ILE A 27 26.05 -13.18 -7.79
N PHE A 28 25.01 -13.13 -8.60
CA PHE A 28 24.77 -13.90 -9.83
C PHE A 28 25.04 -13.07 -11.10
N GLY A 29 25.62 -11.88 -11.00
CA GLY A 29 26.12 -11.12 -12.16
C GLY A 29 27.27 -11.80 -12.91
N LYS A 30 27.66 -13.00 -12.48
CA LYS A 30 28.49 -13.94 -13.23
C LYS A 30 27.76 -15.23 -13.67
N VAL A 31 26.47 -15.33 -13.40
CA VAL A 31 25.57 -16.43 -13.79
C VAL A 31 24.48 -15.86 -14.71
N SER A 32 24.91 -15.17 -15.76
CA SER A 32 24.13 -15.13 -17.01
C SER A 32 24.58 -16.27 -17.93
N GLU A 33 24.97 -17.41 -17.35
CA GLU A 33 25.33 -18.60 -18.12
C GLU A 33 24.10 -19.33 -18.69
N ASP A 34 22.88 -18.96 -18.30
CA ASP A 34 21.66 -19.59 -18.82
C ASP A 34 21.26 -19.02 -20.19
N GLU A 35 21.64 -17.76 -20.52
CA GLU A 35 21.70 -17.32 -21.93
C GLU A 35 22.95 -17.88 -22.63
N ASP A 36 24.00 -18.21 -21.86
CA ASP A 36 25.14 -18.94 -22.38
C ASP A 36 24.84 -20.42 -22.65
N GLU A 37 23.77 -21.09 -22.20
CA GLU A 37 23.54 -22.48 -22.63
C GLU A 37 23.22 -22.54 -24.14
N MET A 38 22.40 -21.61 -24.62
CA MET A 38 22.10 -21.47 -26.05
C MET A 38 23.32 -20.91 -26.80
N MET A 39 24.10 -20.03 -26.18
CA MET A 39 25.34 -19.48 -26.74
C MET A 39 26.50 -20.49 -26.74
N GLN A 40 26.59 -21.38 -25.75
CA GLN A 40 27.58 -22.45 -25.56
C GLN A 40 27.23 -23.65 -26.44
N GLU A 41 25.95 -23.96 -26.67
CA GLU A 41 25.56 -24.91 -27.72
C GLU A 41 25.96 -24.39 -29.11
N LEU A 42 25.83 -23.09 -29.35
CA LEU A 42 26.29 -22.43 -30.59
C LEU A 42 27.82 -22.41 -30.69
N GLU A 43 28.53 -22.18 -29.58
CA GLU A 43 29.99 -22.18 -29.49
C GLU A 43 30.58 -23.60 -29.67
N LYS A 44 29.95 -24.62 -29.08
CA LYS A 44 30.27 -26.05 -29.32
C LYS A 44 29.98 -26.47 -30.77
N ARG A 45 29.02 -25.82 -31.45
CA ARG A 45 28.77 -25.97 -32.89
C ARG A 45 29.71 -25.11 -33.76
N GLY A 46 30.62 -24.35 -33.15
CA GLY A 46 31.65 -23.55 -33.83
C GLY A 46 31.14 -22.24 -34.43
N VAL A 47 30.08 -21.65 -33.87
CA VAL A 47 29.55 -20.35 -34.26
C VAL A 47 30.14 -19.27 -33.33
N PRO A 48 31.10 -18.44 -33.78
CA PRO A 48 31.64 -17.36 -32.94
C PRO A 48 30.59 -16.27 -32.63
N LYS A 49 30.78 -15.59 -31.49
CA LYS A 49 29.96 -14.47 -31.05
C LYS A 49 29.86 -13.41 -32.16
N ILE A 50 28.63 -12.99 -32.47
CA ILE A 50 28.27 -12.14 -33.62
C ILE A 50 29.00 -10.77 -33.65
N HIS A 51 29.68 -10.39 -32.57
CA HIS A 51 30.31 -9.07 -32.40
C HIS A 51 31.83 -9.02 -32.63
N GLU A 52 32.51 -10.13 -32.92
CA GLU A 52 33.95 -10.08 -33.20
C GLU A 52 34.20 -9.86 -34.69
N VAL A 53 34.38 -8.59 -35.06
CA VAL A 53 34.91 -8.20 -36.37
C VAL A 53 36.33 -8.75 -36.45
N LEU A 54 36.58 -9.73 -37.34
CA LEU A 54 37.92 -10.31 -37.45
C LEU A 54 38.95 -9.24 -37.78
N PRO A 55 40.00 -9.08 -36.98
CA PRO A 55 41.13 -8.26 -37.38
C PRO A 55 41.75 -8.90 -38.63
N LEU A 56 42.00 -8.10 -39.67
CA LEU A 56 42.55 -8.54 -40.97
C LEU A 56 43.86 -9.36 -40.85
N ARG A 57 44.51 -9.34 -39.69
CA ARG A 57 45.76 -10.07 -39.40
C ARG A 57 45.59 -11.58 -39.24
N ASP A 58 44.38 -12.07 -38.94
CA ASP A 58 44.07 -13.50 -38.76
C ASP A 58 43.40 -14.15 -40.00
N ALA A 59 43.23 -13.41 -41.09
CA ALA A 59 42.64 -13.89 -42.34
C ALA A 59 43.49 -14.96 -43.07
N SER A 60 44.74 -15.18 -42.64
CA SER A 60 45.62 -16.24 -43.16
C SER A 60 45.33 -17.61 -42.56
N ASN A 61 44.61 -17.67 -41.43
CA ASN A 61 44.23 -18.93 -40.80
C ASN A 61 42.91 -19.46 -41.40
N LEU A 62 43.02 -20.49 -42.25
CA LEU A 62 41.90 -21.14 -42.94
C LEU A 62 40.78 -21.60 -41.98
N GLN A 63 41.15 -21.95 -40.74
CA GLN A 63 40.23 -22.43 -39.71
C GLN A 63 39.41 -21.29 -39.08
N ALA A 64 40.04 -20.13 -38.84
CA ALA A 64 39.37 -18.91 -38.35
C ALA A 64 38.40 -18.35 -39.42
N MET A 65 38.81 -18.37 -40.69
CA MET A 65 37.96 -17.95 -41.80
C MET A 65 36.73 -18.85 -41.99
N ARG A 66 36.87 -20.17 -41.80
CA ARG A 66 35.73 -21.11 -41.86
C ARG A 66 34.75 -20.92 -40.70
N GLN A 67 35.23 -20.61 -39.50
CA GLN A 67 34.37 -20.32 -38.35
C GLN A 67 33.60 -19.01 -38.55
N PHE A 68 34.23 -17.99 -39.11
CA PHE A 68 33.55 -16.74 -39.48
C PHE A 68 32.49 -16.91 -40.56
N LEU A 69 32.78 -17.67 -41.61
CA LEU A 69 31.78 -17.96 -42.65
C LEU A 69 30.62 -18.78 -42.11
N ARG A 70 30.83 -19.58 -41.05
CA ARG A 70 29.75 -20.26 -40.33
C ARG A 70 28.95 -19.33 -39.42
N SER A 71 29.55 -18.31 -38.80
CA SER A 71 28.79 -17.30 -38.04
C SER A 71 28.02 -16.32 -38.94
N LEU A 72 28.49 -16.09 -40.16
CA LEU A 72 27.74 -15.35 -41.17
C LEU A 72 26.63 -16.20 -41.83
N ALA A 73 26.59 -17.51 -41.58
CA ALA A 73 25.52 -18.34 -42.09
C ALA A 73 24.20 -17.93 -41.43
N VAL A 74 23.29 -17.41 -42.25
CA VAL A 74 21.94 -17.00 -41.84
C VAL A 74 21.30 -18.15 -41.03
N PRO A 75 20.77 -17.88 -39.83
CA PRO A 75 20.09 -18.90 -39.03
C PRO A 75 19.03 -19.58 -39.88
N THR A 76 19.07 -20.92 -39.95
CA THR A 76 18.07 -21.68 -40.69
C THR A 76 16.67 -21.31 -40.23
N ALA A 77 15.78 -21.02 -41.19
CA ALA A 77 14.42 -20.60 -40.91
C ALA A 77 13.75 -21.60 -39.93
N PRO A 78 13.15 -21.12 -38.82
CA PRO A 78 12.53 -21.99 -37.84
C PRO A 78 11.44 -22.85 -38.49
N LYS A 79 11.33 -24.11 -38.07
CA LYS A 79 10.32 -25.05 -38.59
C LYS A 79 8.91 -24.43 -38.47
N PRO A 80 8.00 -24.66 -39.44
CA PRO A 80 6.70 -23.98 -39.50
C PRO A 80 5.83 -24.21 -38.25
N HIS A 81 5.97 -25.34 -37.57
CA HIS A 81 5.26 -25.62 -36.31
C HIS A 81 5.73 -24.72 -35.16
N VAL A 82 7.04 -24.43 -35.07
CA VAL A 82 7.63 -23.56 -34.04
C VAL A 82 7.16 -22.12 -34.26
N LEU A 83 7.12 -21.67 -35.52
CA LEU A 83 6.61 -20.32 -35.86
C LEU A 83 5.15 -20.14 -35.45
N GLN A 84 4.31 -21.17 -35.62
CA GLN A 84 2.91 -21.11 -35.20
C GLN A 84 2.77 -21.08 -33.67
N GLN A 85 3.57 -21.85 -32.93
CA GLN A 85 3.59 -21.82 -31.47
C GLN A 85 4.06 -20.46 -30.93
N MET A 86 5.14 -19.91 -31.49
CA MET A 86 5.67 -18.59 -31.13
C MET A 86 4.65 -17.47 -31.37
N ARG A 87 3.88 -17.54 -32.47
CA ARG A 87 2.78 -16.59 -32.75
C ARG A 87 1.66 -16.70 -31.70
N LYS A 88 1.28 -17.92 -31.31
CA LYS A 88 0.26 -18.14 -30.28
C LYS A 88 0.71 -17.64 -28.90
N LEU A 89 1.99 -17.83 -28.55
CA LEU A 89 2.55 -17.32 -27.29
C LEU A 89 2.53 -15.78 -27.24
N ARG A 90 3.02 -15.12 -28.29
CA ARG A 90 2.99 -13.64 -28.38
C ARG A 90 1.59 -13.04 -28.29
N LEU A 91 0.59 -13.72 -28.84
CA LEU A 91 -0.80 -13.28 -28.72
C LEU A 91 -1.32 -13.40 -27.28
N ARG A 92 -0.96 -14.47 -26.57
CA ARG A 92 -1.31 -14.64 -25.16
C ARG A 92 -0.60 -13.61 -24.28
N GLU A 93 0.68 -13.35 -24.50
CA GLU A 93 1.43 -12.33 -23.78
C GLU A 93 0.79 -10.95 -23.88
N LYS A 94 0.38 -10.54 -25.10
CA LYS A 94 -0.32 -9.26 -25.30
C LYS A 94 -1.67 -9.19 -24.58
N GLN A 95 -2.41 -10.30 -24.53
CA GLN A 95 -3.68 -10.36 -23.82
C GLN A 95 -3.49 -10.26 -22.31
N LEU A 96 -2.47 -10.94 -21.77
CA LEU A 96 -2.13 -10.89 -20.35
C LEU A 96 -1.61 -9.50 -19.95
N ASP A 97 -0.78 -8.86 -20.76
CA ASP A 97 -0.27 -7.51 -20.48
C ASP A 97 -1.41 -6.47 -20.41
N ALA A 98 -2.37 -6.54 -21.33
CA ALA A 98 -3.56 -5.70 -21.29
C ALA A 98 -4.39 -5.95 -20.02
N MET A 99 -4.62 -7.22 -19.66
CA MET A 99 -5.39 -7.58 -18.48
C MET A 99 -4.70 -7.15 -17.17
N ILE A 100 -3.38 -7.28 -17.07
CA ILE A 100 -2.60 -6.85 -15.91
C ILE A 100 -2.66 -5.33 -15.78
N ARG A 101 -2.53 -4.60 -16.89
CA ARG A 101 -2.63 -3.15 -16.91
C ARG A 101 -3.99 -2.68 -16.37
N ASP A 102 -5.08 -3.28 -16.83
CA ASP A 102 -6.42 -2.98 -16.34
C ASP A 102 -6.57 -3.33 -14.85
N ALA A 103 -6.05 -4.47 -14.41
CA ALA A 103 -6.07 -4.86 -13.00
C ALA A 103 -5.35 -3.85 -12.09
N ILE A 104 -4.22 -3.29 -12.53
CA ILE A 104 -3.50 -2.25 -11.78
C ILE A 104 -4.35 -0.98 -11.66
N PHE A 105 -5.01 -0.55 -12.73
CA PHE A 105 -5.92 0.60 -12.67
C PHE A 105 -7.08 0.38 -11.69
N TYR A 106 -7.68 -0.82 -11.69
CA TYR A 106 -8.73 -1.16 -10.73
C TYR A 106 -8.22 -1.18 -9.28
N LEU A 107 -7.00 -1.67 -9.04
CA LEU A 107 -6.38 -1.65 -7.71
C LEU A 107 -6.16 -0.22 -7.22
N ILE A 108 -5.62 0.66 -8.06
CA ILE A 108 -5.42 2.07 -7.72
C ILE A 108 -6.77 2.73 -7.43
N PHE A 109 -7.77 2.54 -8.29
CA PHE A 109 -9.11 3.06 -8.07
C PHE A 109 -9.71 2.59 -6.73
N LEU A 110 -9.60 1.29 -6.43
CA LEU A 110 -10.09 0.72 -5.18
C LEU A 110 -9.36 1.30 -3.97
N THR A 111 -8.05 1.51 -4.06
CA THR A 111 -7.27 2.12 -2.96
C THR A 111 -7.74 3.55 -2.67
N ILE A 112 -8.03 4.34 -3.71
CA ILE A 112 -8.55 5.71 -3.57
C ILE A 112 -9.95 5.68 -2.96
N LEU A 113 -10.80 4.74 -3.40
CA LEU A 113 -12.15 4.57 -2.87
C LEU A 113 -12.12 4.23 -1.38
N VAL A 114 -11.29 3.27 -0.98
CA VAL A 114 -11.11 2.86 0.42
C VAL A 114 -10.53 4.01 1.25
N LEU A 115 -9.54 4.74 0.72
CA LEU A 115 -8.98 5.90 1.41
C LEU A 115 -10.05 6.97 1.65
N THR A 116 -10.85 7.28 0.64
CA THR A 116 -11.94 8.27 0.73
C THR A 116 -13.00 7.83 1.75
N ALA A 117 -13.42 6.58 1.72
CA ALA A 117 -14.40 6.04 2.66
C ALA A 117 -13.87 6.04 4.10
N TYR A 118 -12.61 5.65 4.29
CA TYR A 118 -11.99 5.54 5.62
C TYR A 118 -11.69 6.91 6.24
N THR A 119 -11.31 7.90 5.44
CA THR A 119 -11.02 9.26 5.94
C THR A 119 -12.27 9.95 6.50
N ASN A 120 -13.46 9.57 5.99
CA ASN A 120 -14.73 10.13 6.47
C ASN A 120 -15.20 9.53 7.80
N THR A 121 -14.58 8.45 8.29
CA THR A 121 -14.94 7.82 9.56
C THR A 121 -13.91 8.14 10.64
N ASP A 122 -14.14 9.20 11.41
CA ASP A 122 -13.34 9.46 12.61
C ASP A 122 -13.67 8.42 13.69
N SER A 123 -12.68 7.57 14.01
CA SER A 123 -12.73 6.56 15.06
C SER A 123 -13.15 7.11 16.45
N ARG A 124 -12.96 8.40 16.71
CA ARG A 124 -13.23 9.03 18.00
C ARG A 124 -14.57 9.77 18.05
N ALA A 125 -15.21 10.03 16.90
CA ALA A 125 -16.47 10.76 16.85
C ALA A 125 -17.58 10.04 17.63
N TYR A 126 -17.61 8.70 17.58
CA TYR A 126 -18.55 7.92 18.37
C TYR A 126 -18.34 8.13 19.87
N LEU A 127 -17.09 8.04 20.34
CA LEU A 127 -16.76 8.19 21.76
C LEU A 127 -17.06 9.61 22.26
N GLN A 128 -16.82 10.63 21.43
CA GLN A 128 -17.17 12.01 21.76
C GLN A 128 -18.69 12.19 21.87
N ASN A 129 -19.45 11.69 20.89
CA ASN A 129 -20.91 11.78 20.92
C ASN A 129 -21.52 10.99 22.07
N SER A 130 -21.03 9.77 22.35
CA SER A 130 -21.52 8.97 23.47
C SER A 130 -21.18 9.61 24.81
N SER A 131 -20.01 10.23 24.94
CA SER A 131 -19.65 10.97 26.16
C SER A 131 -20.52 12.21 26.36
N LEU A 132 -20.80 12.97 25.30
CA LEU A 132 -21.71 14.13 25.36
C LEU A 132 -23.14 13.72 25.68
N GLN A 133 -23.63 12.63 25.09
CA GLN A 133 -24.94 12.06 25.40
C GLN A 133 -25.01 11.57 26.85
N GLY A 134 -24.01 10.84 27.34
CA GLY A 134 -23.95 10.40 28.73
C GLY A 134 -23.84 11.56 29.73
N MET A 135 -23.19 12.67 29.36
CA MET A 135 -23.11 13.86 30.20
C MET A 135 -24.45 14.62 30.30
N LEU A 136 -25.15 14.79 29.17
CA LEU A 136 -26.36 15.62 29.10
C LEU A 136 -27.65 14.83 29.34
N LEU A 137 -27.78 13.61 28.79
CA LEU A 137 -28.99 12.81 28.90
C LEU A 137 -29.05 12.06 30.22
N GLU A 138 -27.93 11.42 30.61
CA GLU A 138 -27.85 10.51 31.76
C GLU A 138 -27.24 11.15 33.02
N ALA A 139 -26.73 12.38 32.90
CA ALA A 139 -26.06 13.09 34.00
C ALA A 139 -24.92 12.27 34.67
N SER A 140 -24.25 11.41 33.89
CA SER A 140 -23.22 10.47 34.37
C SER A 140 -22.08 11.12 35.17
N HIS A 141 -21.72 12.36 34.84
CA HIS A 141 -20.71 13.15 35.55
C HIS A 141 -21.08 13.47 37.03
N LEU A 142 -22.36 13.36 37.38
CA LEU A 142 -22.87 13.55 38.75
C LEU A 142 -22.88 12.25 39.55
N ALA A 143 -22.87 11.09 38.89
CA ALA A 143 -22.88 9.78 39.56
C ALA A 143 -21.56 9.47 40.28
N GLU A 144 -20.44 9.97 39.73
CA GLU A 144 -19.10 9.72 40.26
C GLU A 144 -18.61 10.81 41.22
N SER A 145 -19.18 12.02 41.11
CA SER A 145 -18.86 13.12 42.01
C SER A 145 -19.63 12.95 43.33
N ARG A 146 -18.90 12.62 44.41
CA ARG A 146 -19.40 12.60 45.81
C ARG A 146 -20.03 13.92 46.30
N LEU A 147 -20.14 14.93 45.43
CA LEU A 147 -20.76 16.23 45.68
C LEU A 147 -22.24 16.30 45.28
N SER A 148 -22.77 15.36 44.48
CA SER A 148 -24.21 15.35 44.18
C SER A 148 -24.98 14.72 45.34
N LYS A 149 -25.30 15.55 46.33
CA LYS A 149 -26.28 15.23 47.39
C LYS A 149 -27.73 15.44 46.90
N GLY A 150 -27.92 15.70 45.60
CA GLY A 150 -29.20 15.99 44.96
C GLY A 150 -29.65 14.86 44.03
N ALA A 151 -30.96 14.81 43.77
CA ALA A 151 -31.54 13.87 42.82
C ALA A 151 -30.91 14.06 41.43
N ILE A 152 -30.59 12.96 40.75
CA ILE A 152 -30.09 12.99 39.38
C ILE A 152 -31.29 13.32 38.47
N TYR A 153 -31.24 14.46 37.81
CA TYR A 153 -32.29 14.90 36.87
C TYR A 153 -31.85 14.57 35.44
N SER A 154 -32.40 13.51 34.86
CA SER A 154 -32.22 13.18 33.44
C SER A 154 -33.24 13.93 32.58
N ILE A 155 -32.89 14.21 31.33
CA ILE A 155 -33.81 14.90 30.40
C ILE A 155 -35.11 14.09 30.19
N ASP A 156 -35.04 12.76 30.25
CA ASP A 156 -36.18 11.86 30.05
C ASP A 156 -37.28 12.04 31.11
N GLN A 157 -36.91 12.59 32.27
CA GLN A 157 -37.83 12.84 33.38
C GLN A 157 -38.51 14.21 33.30
N VAL A 158 -38.08 15.08 32.37
CA VAL A 158 -38.63 16.43 32.22
C VAL A 158 -39.98 16.38 31.51
N LYS A 159 -41.05 16.65 32.26
CA LYS A 159 -42.43 16.69 31.71
C LYS A 159 -43.06 18.08 31.80
N THR A 160 -42.58 18.92 32.73
CA THR A 160 -43.14 20.24 33.00
C THR A 160 -42.07 21.33 32.98
N ALA A 161 -42.49 22.60 32.83
CA ALA A 161 -41.61 23.76 32.85
C ALA A 161 -40.73 23.87 34.12
N PRO A 162 -41.21 23.61 35.36
CA PRO A 162 -40.34 23.63 36.54
C PRO A 162 -39.30 22.50 36.54
N ASP A 163 -39.65 21.31 36.03
CA ASP A 163 -38.70 20.19 35.91
C ASP A 163 -37.56 20.54 34.94
N PHE A 164 -37.86 21.29 33.88
CA PHE A 164 -36.87 21.76 32.91
C PHE A 164 -35.84 22.71 33.56
N TRP A 165 -36.31 23.63 34.40
CA TRP A 165 -35.39 24.53 35.14
C TRP A 165 -34.52 23.76 36.15
N GLN A 166 -35.07 22.71 36.78
CA GLN A 166 -34.28 21.83 37.64
C GLN A 166 -33.22 21.05 36.87
N TYR A 167 -33.58 20.50 35.71
CA TYR A 167 -32.64 19.84 34.80
C TYR A 167 -31.52 20.79 34.34
N LEU A 168 -31.86 22.01 33.92
CA LEU A 168 -30.86 22.99 33.50
C LEU A 168 -29.87 23.31 34.63
N ASN A 169 -30.37 23.62 35.83
CA ASN A 169 -29.53 24.07 36.92
C ASN A 169 -28.69 22.95 37.54
N ASN A 170 -29.22 21.72 37.58
CA ASN A 170 -28.57 20.60 38.26
C ASN A 170 -27.73 19.73 37.32
N THR A 171 -28.04 19.69 36.01
CA THR A 171 -27.38 18.79 35.05
C THR A 171 -26.61 19.56 33.99
N VAL A 172 -27.20 20.57 33.35
CA VAL A 172 -26.58 21.26 32.20
C VAL A 172 -25.55 22.31 32.63
N VAL A 173 -25.87 23.15 33.61
CA VAL A 173 -24.96 24.20 34.10
C VAL A 173 -23.67 23.58 34.68
N PRO A 174 -23.71 22.54 35.53
CA PRO A 174 -22.49 21.92 36.06
C PRO A 174 -21.68 21.18 34.99
N ALA A 175 -22.33 20.63 33.95
CA ALA A 175 -21.64 20.01 32.82
C ALA A 175 -20.87 21.03 31.96
N LEU A 176 -21.45 22.22 31.74
CA LEU A 176 -20.82 23.31 30.98
C LEU A 176 -19.77 24.09 31.78
N TYR A 177 -20.01 24.24 33.09
CA TYR A 177 -19.15 24.97 34.02
C TYR A 177 -18.71 24.06 35.17
N PRO A 178 -17.82 23.10 34.91
CA PRO A 178 -17.38 22.16 35.93
C PRO A 178 -16.52 22.85 36.99
N MET A 179 -16.89 22.66 38.26
CA MET A 179 -16.12 23.15 39.42
C MET A 179 -14.79 22.38 39.61
N ALA A 180 -14.73 21.14 39.14
CA ALA A 180 -13.54 20.29 39.16
C ALA A 180 -13.18 19.86 37.73
N CYS A 181 -11.89 19.94 37.40
CA CYS A 181 -11.35 19.55 36.12
C CYS A 181 -11.26 18.02 36.00
N TYR A 182 -10.97 17.53 34.79
CA TYR A 182 -10.83 16.09 34.49
C TYR A 182 -9.85 15.33 35.40
N ASN A 183 -8.97 16.06 36.09
CA ASN A 183 -7.97 15.54 37.02
C ASN A 183 -8.37 15.67 38.50
N GLY A 184 -9.63 16.00 38.79
CA GLY A 184 -10.15 16.16 40.15
C GLY A 184 -9.65 17.41 40.89
N LYS A 185 -8.87 18.29 40.24
CA LYS A 185 -8.43 19.58 40.80
C LYS A 185 -9.45 20.67 40.47
N ALA A 186 -9.53 21.70 41.32
CA ALA A 186 -10.37 22.86 41.04
C ALA A 186 -10.00 23.48 39.68
N CYS A 187 -10.98 23.67 38.80
CA CYS A 187 -10.74 24.36 37.53
C CYS A 187 -10.51 25.84 37.82
N GLY A 188 -9.35 26.37 37.42
CA GLY A 188 -8.91 27.73 37.71
C GLY A 188 -9.77 28.89 37.16
N MET A 189 -10.91 28.61 36.51
CA MET A 189 -11.81 29.66 36.02
C MET A 189 -12.76 30.22 37.09
N LEU A 190 -12.89 29.57 38.26
CA LEU A 190 -13.74 30.04 39.36
C LEU A 190 -12.95 30.33 40.66
N ALA A 191 -11.62 30.24 40.61
CA ALA A 191 -10.73 30.44 41.76
C ALA A 191 -10.21 31.88 41.91
N SER A 192 -10.63 32.82 41.05
CA SER A 192 -10.33 34.25 41.19
C SER A 192 -11.60 35.03 41.55
N ASN A 193 -12.02 34.92 42.81
CA ASN A 193 -12.72 35.95 43.57
C ASN A 193 -12.68 35.58 45.05
#